data_AF-A0A1W1WCK7-F1
#
_entry.id   AF-A0A1W1WCK7-F1
#
_cell.length_a   1.000
_cell.length_b   1.000
_cell.length_c   1.000
_cell.angle_alpha   90.00
_cell.angle_beta   90.00
_cell.angle_gamma   90.00
#
_symmetry.space_group_name_H-M   'P 1'
#
loop_
_entity.id
_entity.type
_entity.pdbx_description
1 polymer ?
#
loop_
_entity_poly.entity_id
_entity_poly.type
_entity_poly.pdbx_seq_one_letter_code
_entity_poly.pdbx_strand_id
1 'polypeptide(L)' 'MRVTYPVCPECGNRWVGRLTAPGWFFCSTCTIEFKYDVDGLIVYNITPDGMRKRAHRRRRRPAVQREAYQTS' A
#
# COMPACT_ATOMS: atom_id res chain seq x y z
N MET A 1 -14.59 8.80 -17.09
CA MET A 1 -14.55 7.33 -16.93
C MET A 1 -14.56 7.00 -15.46
N ARG A 2 -15.56 6.26 -14.95
CA ARG A 2 -15.60 5.85 -13.54
C ARG A 2 -14.43 4.92 -13.28
N VAL A 3 -13.49 5.31 -12.43
CA VAL A 3 -12.41 4.43 -11.97
C VAL A 3 -13.06 3.41 -11.04
N THR A 4 -13.47 2.28 -11.59
CA THR A 4 -13.93 1.14 -10.78
C THR A 4 -12.71 0.63 -10.03
N TYR A 5 -12.67 0.86 -8.72
CA TYR A 5 -11.62 0.30 -7.88
C TYR A 5 -11.70 -1.23 -7.94
N PRO A 6 -10.57 -1.92 -8.19
CA PRO A 6 -10.58 -3.37 -8.27
C PRO A 6 -10.83 -4.01 -6.90
N VAL A 7 -11.16 -5.29 -6.90
CA VAL A 7 -11.24 -6.08 -5.68
C VAL A 7 -9.84 -6.54 -5.30
N CYS A 8 -9.51 -6.60 -4.01
CA CYS A 8 -8.27 -7.22 -3.58
C CYS A 8 -8.26 -8.71 -3.93
N PRO A 9 -7.28 -9.22 -4.68
CA PRO A 9 -7.24 -10.62 -5.08
C PRO A 9 -6.99 -11.59 -3.91
N GLU A 10 -6.45 -11.12 -2.78
CA GLU A 10 -6.14 -11.98 -1.63
C GLU A 10 -7.32 -12.13 -0.66
N CYS A 11 -8.03 -11.04 -0.36
CA CYS A 11 -9.09 -11.04 0.65
C CYS A 11 -10.48 -10.75 0.12
N GLY A 12 -10.62 -10.48 -1.19
CA GLY A 12 -11.92 -10.16 -1.79
C GLY A 12 -12.49 -8.80 -1.37
N ASN A 13 -11.77 -7.99 -0.59
CA ASN A 13 -12.29 -6.73 -0.08
C ASN A 13 -12.11 -5.58 -1.11
N ARG A 14 -13.03 -4.62 -1.11
CA ARG A 14 -13.02 -3.44 -2.01
C ARG A 14 -12.24 -2.25 -1.47
N TRP A 15 -11.57 -2.43 -0.33
CA TRP A 15 -10.85 -1.38 0.39
C TRP A 15 -9.46 -1.19 -0.21
N VAL A 16 -9.44 -0.86 -1.49
CA VAL A 16 -8.21 -0.70 -2.28
C VAL A 16 -7.98 0.77 -2.61
N GLY A 17 -6.74 1.22 -2.46
CA GLY A 17 -6.29 2.54 -2.87
C GLY A 17 -5.43 2.45 -4.13
N ARG A 18 -5.34 3.54 -4.87
CA ARG A 18 -4.40 3.67 -5.99
C ARG A 18 -3.04 4.13 -5.47
N LEU A 19 -1.96 3.51 -5.93
CA LEU A 19 -0.60 3.93 -5.63
C LEU A 19 -0.16 5.05 -6.59
N THR A 20 0.93 5.73 -6.25
CA THR A 20 1.52 6.78 -7.10
C THR A 20 1.96 6.23 -8.46
N ALA A 21 2.37 4.96 -8.50
CA ALA A 21 2.70 4.28 -9.75
C ALA A 21 1.42 3.95 -10.55
N PRO A 22 1.37 4.28 -11.86
CA PRO A 22 0.18 4.06 -12.68
C PRO A 22 -0.15 2.57 -12.80
N GLY A 23 -1.44 2.24 -12.62
CA GLY A 23 -1.94 0.87 -12.68
C GLY A 23 -1.69 0.05 -11.40
N TRP A 24 -0.94 0.57 -10.44
CA TRP A 24 -0.70 -0.09 -9.17
C TRP A 24 -1.74 0.28 -8.13
N PHE A 25 -2.15 -0.74 -7.38
CA PHE A 25 -3.13 -0.66 -6.32
C PHE A 25 -2.57 -1.25 -5.03
N PHE A 26 -3.18 -0.86 -3.93
CA PHE A 26 -2.83 -1.28 -2.59
C PHE A 26 -4.09 -1.68 -1.83
N CYS A 27 -4.07 -2.83 -1.16
CA CYS A 27 -5.17 -3.22 -0.27
C CYS A 27 -4.93 -2.70 1.16
N SER A 28 -5.88 -1.96 1.72
CA SER A 28 -5.77 -1.42 3.08
C SER A 28 -5.85 -2.50 4.17
N THR A 29 -6.44 -3.65 3.87
CA THR A 29 -6.58 -4.79 4.79
C THR A 29 -5.35 -5.71 4.75
N CYS A 30 -5.00 -6.21 3.56
CA CYS A 30 -3.88 -7.15 3.39
C CYS A 30 -2.52 -6.46 3.35
N THR A 31 -2.51 -5.14 3.19
CA THR A 31 -1.33 -4.29 3.00
C THR A 31 -0.51 -4.57 1.74
N ILE A 32 -0.96 -5.43 0.85
CA ILE A 32 -0.24 -5.85 -0.36
C ILE A 32 -0.34 -4.83 -1.50
N GLU A 33 0.70 -4.78 -2.33
CA GLU A 33 0.71 -4.08 -3.62
C GLU A 33 0.38 -5.06 -4.77
N PHE A 34 -0.51 -4.67 -5.67
CA PHE A 34 -0.87 -5.46 -6.85
C PHE A 34 -1.23 -4.57 -8.04
N LYS A 35 -1.11 -5.10 -9.26
CA LYS A 35 -1.54 -4.46 -10.51
C LYS A 35 -2.41 -5.42 -11.30
N TYR A 36 -3.49 -4.90 -11.87
CA TYR A 36 -4.29 -5.61 -12.87
C TYR A 36 -3.75 -5.25 -14.26
N ASP A 37 -3.37 -6.27 -15.01
CA ASP A 37 -2.99 -6.11 -16.41
C ASP A 37 -4.19 -6.27 -17.35
N VAL A 38 -4.04 -5.85 -18.60
CA VAL A 38 -5.14 -5.83 -19.58
C VAL A 38 -5.66 -7.22 -19.94
N ASP A 39 -4.80 -8.24 -19.79
CA ASP A 39 -5.13 -9.66 -20.01
C ASP A 39 -5.77 -10.34 -18.77
N GLY A 40 -6.15 -9.58 -17.74
CA GLY A 40 -6.67 -10.13 -16.49
C GLY A 40 -5.61 -10.76 -15.59
N LEU A 41 -4.33 -10.58 -15.91
CA LEU A 41 -3.21 -10.99 -15.08
C LEU A 41 -3.09 -10.12 -13.83
N ILE A 42 -2.73 -10.76 -12.71
CA ILE A 42 -2.45 -10.08 -11.45
C ILE A 42 -0.94 -10.08 -11.23
N VAL A 43 -0.36 -8.88 -11.22
CA VAL A 43 1.07 -8.69 -11.01
C VAL A 43 1.32 -8.26 -9.56
N TYR A 44 2.27 -8.92 -8.91
CA TYR A 44 2.71 -8.62 -7.55
C TYR A 44 4.18 -8.23 -7.55
N ASN A 45 4.55 -7.28 -6.69
CA ASN A 45 5.95 -7.05 -6.36
C ASN A 45 6.37 -8.04 -5.29
N ILE A 46 7.45 -8.78 -5.53
CA ILE A 46 8.03 -9.73 -4.58
C ILE A 46 9.32 -9.13 -4.02
N THR A 47 9.49 -9.18 -2.70
CA THR A 47 10.69 -8.75 -1.99
C THR A 47 11.78 -9.83 -2.09
N PRO A 48 13.06 -9.51 -1.81
CA PRO A 48 14.16 -10.47 -1.90
C PRO A 48 13.97 -11.74 -1.05
N ASP A 49 13.21 -11.62 0.03
CA ASP A 49 12.76 -12.66 0.95
C ASP A 49 11.61 -13.54 0.39
N GLY A 50 11.20 -13.33 -0.86
CA GLY A 50 10.15 -14.10 -1.52
C GLY A 50 8.73 -13.73 -1.07
N MET A 51 8.59 -12.70 -0.23
CA MET A 51 7.28 -12.25 0.24
C MET A 51 6.68 -11.19 -0.70
N ARG A 52 5.36 -11.08 -0.71
CA ARG A 52 4.71 -9.98 -1.44
C ARG A 52 5.00 -8.66 -0.75
N LYS A 53 5.41 -7.66 -1.52
CA LYS A 53 5.70 -6.32 -1.03
C LYS A 53 4.44 -5.72 -0.40
N ARG A 54 4.60 -5.28 0.85
CA ARG A 54 3.53 -4.63 1.62
C ARG A 54 3.78 -3.13 1.71
N ALA A 55 2.83 -2.33 1.27
CA ALA A 55 2.86 -0.89 1.45
C ALA A 55 2.18 -0.53 2.78
N HIS A 56 2.90 -0.55 3.89
CA HIS A 56 2.38 0.15 5.06
C HIS A 56 2.29 1.63 4.71
N ARG A 57 1.07 2.18 4.69
CA ARG A 57 0.88 3.64 4.73
C ARG A 57 1.64 4.09 5.97
N ARG A 58 2.85 4.65 5.81
CA ARG A 58 3.58 5.25 6.92
C ARG A 58 2.62 6.30 7.47
N ARG A 59 1.94 6.00 8.60
CA ARG A 59 1.34 7.04 9.41
C ARG A 59 2.51 7.98 9.66
N ARG A 60 2.43 9.21 9.16
CA ARG A 60 3.37 10.26 9.58
C ARG A 60 3.38 10.18 11.11
N ARG A 61 4.43 9.62 11.71
CA ARG A 61 4.65 9.82 13.13
C ARG A 61 4.80 11.34 13.26
N PRO A 62 4.00 12.03 14.08
CA PRO A 62 4.35 13.38 14.45
C PRO A 62 5.78 13.32 15.00
N ALA A 63 6.63 14.22 14.52
CA ALA A 63 8.02 14.31 14.96
C ALA A 63 8.01 14.37 16.49
N VAL A 64 8.66 13.40 17.13
CA VAL A 64 8.80 13.34 18.59
C VAL A 64 9.39 14.68 19.04
N GLN A 65 8.63 15.35 19.90
CA GLN A 65 8.95 16.58 20.61
C GLN A 65 10.30 16.39 21.30
N ARG A 66 11.34 17.08 20.84
CA ARG A 66 12.59 17.19 21.59
C ARG A 66 12.35 18.18 22.72
N GLU A 67 11.90 17.68 23.86
CA GLU A 67 11.99 18.38 25.13
C GLU A 67 13.48 18.51 25.49
N ALA A 68 14.07 19.66 25.18
CA ALA A 68 15.32 20.07 25.78
C ALA A 68 14.98 20.83 27.07
N TYR A 69 14.94 20.08 28.16
CA TYR A 69 14.98 20.61 29.52
C TYR A 69 16.36 21.27 29.70
N GLN A 70 16.46 22.58 29.49
CA GLN A 70 17.61 23.37 29.96
C GLN A 70 17.20 24.04 31.26
N THR A 71 17.37 23.29 32.35
CA THR A 71 17.67 23.87 33.66
C THR A 71 19.19 23.95 33.76
N SER A 72 19.73 25.16 33.80
CA SER A 72 20.92 25.58 34.56
C SER A 72 21.09 27.08 34.41
#